data_AF-A0A2T2ULS3-F1
#
_entry.id   AF-A0A2T2ULS3-F1
#
_cell.length_a   1.000
_cell.length_b   1.000
_cell.length_c   1.000
_cell.angle_alpha   90.00
_cell.angle_beta   90.00
_cell.angle_gamma   90.00
#
_symmetry.space_group_name_H-M   'P 1'
#
loop_
_entity.id
_entity.type
_entity.pdbx_description
1 polymer ?
#
loop_
_entity_poly.entity_id
_entity_poly.type
_entity_poly.pdbx_seq_one_letter_code
_entity_poly.pdbx_strand_id
1 'polypeptide(L)' 'MTTATELLTPERVRCKVHTASKKRALELGARLLAGAVPSMSRMSLFEALNVRERLG' A
#
# COMPACT_ATOMS: atom_id res chain seq x y z
N MET A 1 -10.54 -5.62 -18.25
CA MET A 1 -9.29 -4.91 -17.92
C MET A 1 -9.60 -3.94 -16.80
N THR A 2 -8.87 -4.01 -15.69
CA THR A 2 -9.11 -3.09 -14.56
C THR A 2 -8.59 -1.71 -14.93
N THR A 3 -9.42 -0.67 -14.75
CA THR A 3 -9.04 0.72 -15.05
C THR A 3 -8.31 1.36 -13.87
N ALA A 4 -7.55 2.43 -14.13
CA ALA A 4 -6.89 3.19 -13.06
C ALA A 4 -7.91 3.71 -12.03
N THR A 5 -9.09 4.12 -12.48
CA THR A 5 -10.19 4.64 -11.66
C THR A 5 -10.75 3.58 -10.70
N GLU A 6 -10.74 2.31 -11.10
CA GLU A 6 -11.17 1.19 -10.23
C GLU A 6 -10.13 0.85 -9.15
N LEU A 7 -8.86 1.19 -9.37
CA LEU A 7 -7.77 0.92 -8.43
C LEU A 7 -7.48 2.09 -7.49
N LEU A 8 -7.60 3.33 -7.97
CA LEU A 8 -7.25 4.56 -7.28
C LEU A 8 -8.48 5.29 -6.74
N THR A 9 -9.17 4.68 -5.79
CA THR A 9 -10.31 5.31 -5.11
C THR A 9 -9.83 6.32 -4.05
N PRO A 10 -10.63 7.33 -3.68
CA PRO A 10 -10.25 8.31 -2.65
C PRO A 10 -9.80 7.67 -1.33
N GLU A 11 -10.37 6.53 -0.96
CA GLU A 11 -10.05 5.79 0.26
C GLU A 11 -8.59 5.28 0.24
N ARG A 12 -8.05 5.01 -0.95
CA ARG A 12 -6.69 4.50 -1.19
C ARG A 12 -5.65 5.58 -1.51
N VAL A 13 -6.08 6.86 -1.54
CA VAL A 13 -5.21 7.98 -1.91
C VAL A 13 -4.94 8.86 -0.70
N ARG A 14 -3.68 9.23 -0.47
CA ARG A 14 -3.28 10.24 0.51
C ARG A 14 -2.23 11.15 -0.13
N CYS A 15 -2.46 12.45 -0.06
CA CYS A 15 -1.56 13.46 -0.64
C CYS A 15 -0.72 14.11 0.46
N LYS A 16 0.48 14.58 0.11
CA LYS A 16 1.41 15.31 1.01
C LYS A 16 1.68 14.55 2.32
N VAL A 17 1.80 13.22 2.24
CA VAL A 17 2.06 12.39 3.40
C VAL A 17 3.50 12.59 3.86
N HIS A 18 3.67 13.09 5.09
CA HIS A 18 4.98 13.13 5.73
C HIS A 18 5.35 11.73 6.25
N THR A 19 6.47 11.20 5.77
CA THR A 19 7.02 9.93 6.26
C THR A 19 8.50 10.11 6.58
N ALA A 20 8.94 9.55 7.70
CA ALA A 20 10.33 9.66 8.15
C ALA A 20 11.27 8.64 7.49
N SER A 21 10.73 7.63 6.81
CA SER A 21 11.52 6.56 6.19
C SER A 21 10.72 5.81 5.13
N LYS A 22 11.42 5.10 4.24
CA LYS A 22 10.83 4.20 3.24
C LYS A 22 9.96 3.12 3.89
N LYS A 23 10.45 2.49 4.96
CA LYS A 23 9.68 1.52 5.75
C LYS A 23 8.34 2.11 6.18
N ARG A 24 8.34 3.34 6.70
CA ARG A 24 7.11 4.00 7.15
C ARG A 24 6.14 4.27 6.00
N ALA A 25 6.66 4.63 4.81
CA ALA A 25 5.85 4.78 3.62
C ALA A 25 5.19 3.45 3.19
N LEU A 26 5.93 2.34 3.21
CA LEU A 26 5.40 1.00 2.89
C LEU A 26 4.35 0.53 3.92
N GLU A 27 4.56 0.77 5.21
CA GLU A 27 3.56 0.49 6.25
C GLU A 27 2.25 1.26 6.03
N LEU A 28 2.35 2.54 5.63
CA LEU A 28 1.18 3.35 5.30
C LEU A 28 0.49 2.85 4.03
N GLY A 29 1.25 2.45 3.01
CA GLY A 29 0.72 1.80 1.80
C GLY A 29 -0.05 0.53 2.13
N ALA A 30 0.52 -0.36 2.96
CA ALA A 30 -0.15 -1.58 3.41
C ALA A 30 -1.45 -1.29 4.18
N ARG A 31 -1.49 -0.21 4.98
CA ARG A 31 -2.71 0.24 5.65
C ARG A 31 -3.78 0.72 4.67
N LEU A 32 -3.41 1.46 3.62
CA LEU A 32 -4.35 1.93 2.59
C LEU A 32 -4.91 0.77 1.75
N LEU A 33 -4.10 -0.26 1.50
CA LEU A 33 -4.48 -1.45 0.74
C LEU A 33 -5.33 -2.45 1.54
N ALA A 34 -5.29 -2.41 2.88
CA ALA A 34 -5.96 -3.41 3.72
C ALA A 34 -7.46 -3.53 3.46
N GLY A 35 -8.15 -2.42 3.19
CA GLY A 35 -9.59 -2.43 2.87
C GLY A 35 -9.90 -2.97 1.47
N ALA A 36 -8.91 -2.98 0.58
CA ALA A 36 -9.03 -3.43 -0.81
C ALA A 36 -8.79 -4.93 -0.98
N VAL A 37 -7.99 -5.52 -0.09
CA VAL A 37 -7.49 -6.88 -0.19
C VAL A 37 -7.86 -7.63 1.09
N PRO A 38 -9.15 -7.95 1.31
CA PRO A 38 -9.62 -8.59 2.54
C PRO A 38 -9.02 -9.99 2.75
N SER A 39 -8.51 -10.62 1.69
CA SER A 39 -7.79 -11.90 1.76
C SER A 39 -6.39 -11.79 2.39
N MET A 40 -5.86 -10.58 2.60
CA MET A 40 -4.52 -10.37 3.14
C MET A 40 -4.55 -9.50 4.39
N SER A 41 -3.77 -9.90 5.40
CA SER A 41 -3.54 -9.04 6.56
C SER A 41 -2.67 -7.84 6.19
N ARG A 42 -2.76 -6.76 6.96
CA ARG A 42 -1.86 -5.60 6.85
C ARG A 42 -0.38 -5.98 6.89
N MET A 43 -0.03 -6.96 7.73
CA MET A 43 1.34 -7.43 7.88
C MET A 43 1.80 -8.17 6.62
N SER A 44 0.95 -9.06 6.08
CA SER A 44 1.22 -9.78 4.83
C SER A 44 1.35 -8.83 3.64
N LEU A 45 0.54 -7.77 3.58
CA LEU A 45 0.64 -6.72 2.57
C LEU A 45 1.97 -5.96 2.69
N PHE A 46 2.35 -5.55 3.89
CA PHE A 46 3.64 -4.89 4.12
C PHE A 46 4.81 -5.78 3.71
N GLU A 47 4.81 -7.05 4.12
CA GLU A 47 5.86 -8.00 3.75
C GLU A 47 5.93 -8.20 2.25
N ALA A 48 4.81 -8.34 1.55
CA ALA A 48 4.78 -8.45 0.09
C ALA A 48 5.42 -7.22 -0.60
N LEU A 49 5.07 -6.02 -0.14
CA LEU A 49 5.66 -4.77 -0.65
C LEU A 49 7.17 -4.71 -0.36
N ASN A 50 7.58 -5.04 0.87
CA ASN A 50 8.96 -5.00 1.29
C ASN A 50 9.83 -6.04 0.57
N VAL A 51 9.32 -7.26 0.36
CA VAL A 51 9.99 -8.31 -0.43
C VAL A 51 10.24 -7.83 -1.85
N ARG A 52 9.25 -7.21 -2.50
CA ARG A 52 9.45 -6.66 -3.85
C ARG A 52 10.47 -5.52 -3.84
N GLU A 53 10.38 -4.58 -2.91
CA GLU A 53 11.29 -3.44 -2.79
C GLU A 53 12.76 -3.85 -2.59
N ARG A 54 13.01 -4.97 -1.90
CA ARG A 54 14.37 -5.50 -1.69
C ARG A 54 15.06 -5.97 -2.96
N LEU A 55 14.32 -6.18 -4.04
CA LEU A 55 14.87 -6.57 -5.34
C LEU A 55 15.40 -5.37 -6.16
N GLY A 56 15.21 -4.13 -5.66
CA GLY A 56 15.40 -2.90 -6.44
C GLY A 56 14.20 -2.60 -7.31
#